data_AF-A0A9P4WLL8-F1
#
_entry.id   AF-A0A9P4WLL8-F1
#
_cell.length_a   1.000
_cell.length_b   1.000
_cell.length_c   1.000
_cell.angle_alpha   90.00
_cell.angle_beta   90.00
_cell.angle_gamma   90.00
#
_symmetry.space_group_name_H-M   'P 1'
#
loop_
_entity.id
_entity.type
_entity.pdbx_description
1 polymer ?
#
loop_
_entity_poly.entity_id
_entity_poly.type
_entity_poly.pdbx_seq_one_letter_code
_entity_poly.pdbx_strand_id
1 'polypeptide(L)'
;MRLINTSNLDFEEFKLTDAPPYAILSHTWVGAETSYQDVLNDRKAGRKTQYTKLIEGCRAAEKHGFKHFWIDTCCIDKTNHVELSEAINSMFKWYRQAGICLAYLADVSPTTTAAIDLEPEFAKSKWFERGWTLQELIAPLEVESLASDWSKLTSKTELCSTLALITGIPSEFLLGKQLGEASVAMRMSWASNRITTKAEDIAYCLMGIFDLHMPLLYGKGEGRAFRRLQQEIINELDDHSIFAWTANDAQWPPHASADLRTVSVLAWSPECFRQSNLVVEAEPPFLDRYVAGIRAPTAFNNKGLHMALPIISKGNRRVVTVLDCGPHGKEDEERFAIWLRDVSVNGGRYVRVDHQKLETLKLAEIMSLPSRAKYSYITITRGKDEDFTNLPGDVPVPEVEGIPGQLNISNVWLKRGKSTRKGKKSKKRASPNFVACPLPESC
;
A
#
# COMPACT_ATOMS: atom_id res chain seq x y z
N MET A 1 -3.09 -13.15 -17.72
CA MET A 1 -2.97 -11.73 -18.08
C MET A 1 -3.54 -11.56 -19.48
N ARG A 2 -4.29 -10.50 -19.74
CA ARG A 2 -4.84 -10.19 -21.06
C ARG A 2 -4.05 -9.03 -21.67
N LEU A 3 -3.67 -9.15 -22.93
CA LEU A 3 -2.95 -8.15 -23.72
C LEU A 3 -3.79 -7.73 -24.92
N ILE A 4 -3.51 -6.54 -25.44
CA ILE A 4 -4.13 -6.00 -26.65
C ILE A 4 -3.11 -6.09 -27.78
N ASN A 5 -3.51 -6.68 -28.89
CA ASN A 5 -2.74 -6.64 -30.13
C ASN A 5 -2.85 -5.24 -30.74
N THR A 6 -1.71 -4.57 -30.90
CA THR A 6 -1.68 -3.15 -31.24
C THR A 6 -2.25 -2.84 -32.63
N SER A 7 -2.19 -3.79 -33.56
CA SER A 7 -2.57 -3.57 -34.95
C SER A 7 -4.07 -3.76 -35.22
N ASN A 8 -4.77 -4.58 -34.42
CA ASN A 8 -6.18 -4.92 -34.64
C ASN A 8 -7.08 -4.74 -33.39
N LEU A 9 -6.49 -4.38 -32.25
CA LEU A 9 -7.15 -4.19 -30.95
C LEU A 9 -7.84 -5.47 -30.41
N ASP A 10 -7.38 -6.65 -30.84
CA ASP A 10 -7.81 -7.93 -30.28
C ASP A 10 -7.24 -8.17 -28.89
N PHE A 11 -8.08 -8.74 -28.02
CA PHE A 11 -7.64 -9.21 -26.71
C PHE A 11 -7.08 -10.63 -26.84
N GLU A 12 -5.86 -10.83 -26.37
CA GLU A 12 -5.16 -12.10 -26.35
C GLU A 12 -4.80 -12.45 -24.90
N GLU A 13 -5.10 -13.67 -24.46
CA GLU A 13 -4.84 -14.12 -23.09
C GLU A 13 -3.58 -14.97 -22.99
N PHE A 14 -2.74 -14.61 -22.02
CA PHE A 14 -1.45 -15.24 -21.77
C PHE A 14 -1.30 -15.64 -20.31
N LYS A 15 -0.61 -16.75 -20.07
CA LYS A 15 0.01 -17.01 -18.77
C LYS A 15 1.17 -16.05 -18.59
N LEU A 16 1.45 -15.66 -17.35
CA LEU A 16 2.53 -14.71 -17.08
C LEU A 16 3.91 -15.23 -17.53
N THR A 17 4.14 -16.55 -17.43
CA THR A 17 5.39 -17.20 -17.87
C THR A 17 5.60 -17.20 -19.37
N ASP A 18 4.51 -17.07 -20.13
CA ASP A 18 4.48 -17.27 -21.59
C ASP A 18 4.08 -15.96 -22.30
N ALA A 19 4.02 -14.84 -21.58
CA ALA A 19 3.61 -13.56 -22.12
C ALA A 19 4.69 -13.05 -23.11
N PRO A 20 4.30 -12.63 -24.33
CA PRO A 20 5.23 -12.01 -25.27
C PRO A 20 5.70 -10.65 -24.73
N PRO A 21 6.81 -10.07 -25.22
CA PRO A 21 7.18 -8.70 -24.86
C PRO A 21 6.06 -7.70 -25.15
N TYR A 22 5.73 -6.86 -24.17
CA TYR A 22 4.64 -5.88 -24.26
C TYR A 22 5.05 -4.52 -23.70
N ALA A 23 4.39 -3.48 -24.19
CA ALA A 23 4.37 -2.17 -23.56
C ALA A 23 3.19 -2.09 -22.58
N ILE A 24 3.34 -1.34 -21.49
CA ILE A 24 2.29 -1.14 -20.48
C ILE A 24 2.00 0.34 -20.32
N LEU A 25 0.72 0.73 -20.17
CA LEU A 25 0.34 2.11 -19.91
C LEU A 25 0.22 2.37 -18.41
N SER A 26 0.82 3.46 -17.97
CA SER A 26 0.54 4.08 -16.68
C SER A 26 -0.20 5.39 -16.93
N HIS A 27 -1.32 5.62 -16.25
CA HIS A 27 -2.11 6.83 -16.47
C HIS A 27 -2.99 7.19 -15.28
N THR A 28 -3.44 8.44 -15.25
CA THR A 28 -4.51 8.87 -14.34
C THR A 28 -5.85 8.78 -15.05
N TRP A 29 -6.87 8.27 -14.36
CA TRP A 29 -8.21 8.20 -14.94
C TRP A 29 -8.78 9.62 -15.09
N VAL A 30 -9.15 9.99 -16.31
CA VAL A 30 -9.71 11.31 -16.62
C VAL A 30 -11.11 11.10 -17.19
N GLY A 31 -12.13 11.32 -16.36
CA GLY A 31 -13.53 11.15 -16.77
C GLY A 31 -13.91 9.70 -17.04
N ALA A 32 -14.71 9.47 -18.09
CA ALA A 32 -15.14 8.14 -18.50
C ALA A 32 -14.06 7.47 -19.37
N GLU A 33 -13.42 6.45 -18.83
CA GLU A 33 -12.43 5.63 -19.54
C GLU A 33 -13.11 4.50 -20.31
N THR A 34 -12.50 4.10 -21.43
CA THR A 34 -12.90 2.90 -22.18
C THR A 34 -12.69 1.65 -21.32
N SER A 35 -13.75 0.87 -21.12
CA SER A 35 -13.68 -0.40 -20.40
C SER A 35 -13.52 -1.60 -21.34
N TYR A 36 -13.11 -2.74 -20.78
CA TYR A 36 -13.12 -4.03 -21.48
C TYR A 36 -14.46 -4.33 -22.18
N GLN A 37 -15.57 -4.08 -21.50
CA GLN A 37 -16.91 -4.34 -22.02
C GLN A 37 -17.28 -3.40 -23.18
N ASP A 38 -16.85 -2.15 -23.14
CA ASP A 38 -17.09 -1.19 -24.23
C ASP A 38 -16.42 -1.67 -25.51
N VAL A 39 -15.15 -2.07 -25.42
CA VAL A 39 -14.39 -2.62 -26.56
C VAL A 39 -15.08 -3.86 -27.14
N LEU A 40 -15.53 -4.79 -26.30
CA LEU A 40 -16.23 -5.99 -26.76
C LEU A 40 -17.58 -5.66 -27.43
N ASN A 41 -18.37 -4.76 -26.83
CA ASN A 41 -19.71 -4.43 -27.31
C ASN A 41 -19.68 -3.67 -28.62
N ASP A 42 -18.74 -2.75 -28.79
CA ASP A 42 -18.63 -1.96 -30.02
C ASP A 42 -18.13 -2.82 -31.18
N ARG A 43 -17.21 -3.76 -30.90
CA ARG A 43 -16.75 -4.74 -31.91
C ARG A 43 -17.85 -5.71 -32.32
N LYS A 44 -18.62 -6.25 -31.37
CA LYS A 44 -19.81 -7.07 -31.68
C LYS A 44 -20.84 -6.30 -32.52
N ALA A 45 -20.96 -5.00 -32.30
CA ALA A 45 -21.85 -4.12 -33.05
C ALA A 45 -21.26 -3.59 -34.37
N GLY A 46 -20.01 -3.93 -34.72
CA GLY A 46 -19.34 -3.42 -35.92
C GLY A 46 -19.13 -1.90 -35.91
N ARG A 47 -19.13 -1.25 -34.74
CA ARG A 47 -18.95 0.20 -34.61
C ARG A 47 -17.46 0.55 -34.74
N LYS A 48 -17.16 1.60 -35.51
CA LYS A 48 -15.83 2.22 -35.52
C LYS A 48 -15.71 3.08 -34.27
N THR A 49 -14.82 2.70 -33.36
CA THR A 49 -14.72 3.40 -32.10
C THR A 49 -13.60 4.42 -32.01
N GLN A 50 -13.87 5.50 -31.29
CA GLN A 50 -12.97 6.61 -31.02
C GLN A 50 -12.35 6.44 -29.63
N TYR A 51 -11.71 5.29 -29.37
CA TYR A 51 -10.99 5.07 -28.12
C TYR A 51 -9.64 5.77 -28.17
N THR A 52 -9.62 7.10 -28.12
CA THR A 52 -8.40 7.88 -28.35
C THR A 52 -7.22 7.38 -27.52
N LYS A 53 -7.39 7.22 -26.20
CA LYS A 53 -6.32 6.75 -25.32
C LYS A 53 -5.82 5.34 -25.65
N LEU A 54 -6.72 4.41 -25.98
CA LEU A 54 -6.34 3.05 -26.34
C LEU A 54 -5.60 3.02 -27.68
N ILE A 55 -6.09 3.77 -28.67
CA ILE A 55 -5.51 3.84 -30.01
C ILE A 55 -4.14 4.51 -29.96
N GLU A 56 -4.02 5.66 -29.31
CA GLU A 56 -2.72 6.34 -29.17
C GLU A 56 -1.74 5.52 -28.31
N GLY A 57 -2.23 4.83 -27.28
CA GLY A 57 -1.43 3.88 -26.50
C GLY A 57 -0.86 2.73 -27.34
N CYS A 58 -1.68 2.15 -28.22
CA CYS A 58 -1.22 1.13 -29.16
C CYS A 58 -0.19 1.70 -30.15
N ARG A 59 -0.42 2.91 -30.69
CA ARG A 59 0.56 3.57 -31.58
C ARG A 59 1.88 3.87 -30.89
N ALA A 60 1.83 4.33 -29.64
CA ALA A 60 3.03 4.57 -28.84
C ALA A 60 3.79 3.26 -28.58
N ALA A 61 3.09 2.17 -28.27
CA ALA A 61 3.68 0.84 -28.15
C ALA A 61 4.35 0.36 -29.47
N GLU A 62 3.67 0.54 -30.61
CA GLU A 62 4.20 0.17 -31.94
C GLU A 62 5.44 0.98 -32.32
N LYS A 63 5.49 2.26 -31.96
CA LYS A 63 6.68 3.11 -32.16
C LYS A 63 7.91 2.57 -31.44
N HIS A 64 7.71 1.90 -30.31
CA HIS A 64 8.74 1.21 -29.53
C HIS A 64 8.94 -0.27 -29.95
N GLY A 65 8.26 -0.73 -31.00
CA GLY A 65 8.41 -2.08 -31.55
C GLY A 65 7.61 -3.17 -30.84
N PHE A 66 6.68 -2.82 -29.95
CA PHE A 66 5.83 -3.79 -29.24
C PHE A 66 4.55 -4.07 -30.03
N LYS A 67 4.26 -5.35 -30.24
CA LYS A 67 3.00 -5.84 -30.88
C LYS A 67 1.87 -6.01 -29.87
N HIS A 68 2.21 -6.01 -28.59
CA HIS A 68 1.30 -6.22 -27.48
C HIS A 68 1.34 -5.05 -26.53
N PHE A 69 0.18 -4.66 -26.06
CA PHE A 69 -0.02 -3.51 -25.19
C PHE A 69 -0.95 -3.86 -24.03
N TRP A 70 -0.68 -3.30 -22.85
CA TRP A 70 -1.51 -3.47 -21.67
C TRP A 70 -1.98 -2.13 -21.11
N ILE A 71 -3.25 -2.05 -20.73
CA ILE A 71 -3.88 -0.93 -20.02
C ILE A 71 -4.94 -1.47 -19.06
N ASP A 72 -4.92 -1.04 -17.79
CA ASP A 72 -5.78 -1.58 -16.73
C ASP A 72 -7.28 -1.43 -17.01
N THR A 73 -7.67 -0.37 -17.71
CA THR A 73 -9.08 -0.07 -18.01
C THR A 73 -9.70 -1.05 -19.00
N CYS A 74 -8.92 -1.53 -19.98
CA CYS A 74 -9.39 -2.43 -21.02
C CYS A 74 -8.93 -3.88 -20.83
N CYS A 75 -7.78 -4.11 -20.20
CA CYS A 75 -7.21 -5.46 -20.08
C CYS A 75 -7.76 -6.24 -18.89
N ILE A 76 -8.34 -5.56 -17.89
CA ILE A 76 -8.95 -6.19 -16.72
C ILE A 76 -10.47 -6.12 -16.85
N ASP A 77 -11.14 -7.26 -16.80
CA ASP A 77 -12.59 -7.29 -16.63
C ASP A 77 -12.95 -6.95 -15.18
N LYS A 78 -13.17 -5.65 -14.93
CA LYS A 78 -13.53 -5.13 -13.60
C LYS A 78 -14.90 -5.64 -13.10
N THR A 79 -15.69 -6.30 -13.94
CA THR A 79 -16.96 -6.94 -13.55
C THR A 79 -16.75 -8.36 -12.99
N ASN A 80 -15.61 -8.98 -13.29
CA ASN A 80 -15.22 -10.27 -12.76
C ASN A 80 -14.34 -10.09 -11.51
N HIS A 81 -14.92 -10.29 -10.33
CA HIS A 81 -14.21 -10.09 -9.06
C HIS A 81 -13.01 -11.03 -8.85
N VAL A 82 -13.04 -12.24 -9.44
CA VAL A 82 -11.92 -13.18 -9.36
C VAL A 82 -10.75 -12.63 -10.18
N GLU A 83 -11.02 -12.27 -11.43
CA GLU A 83 -10.01 -11.67 -12.31
C GLU A 83 -9.46 -10.36 -11.73
N LEU A 84 -10.32 -9.48 -11.21
CA LEU A 84 -9.90 -8.23 -10.60
C LEU A 84 -8.97 -8.46 -9.39
N SER A 85 -9.28 -9.45 -8.55
CA SER A 85 -8.44 -9.79 -7.39
C SER A 85 -7.09 -10.35 -7.83
N GLU A 86 -7.07 -11.25 -8.81
CA GLU A 86 -5.84 -11.79 -9.38
C GLU A 86 -4.99 -10.70 -10.04
N ALA A 87 -5.64 -9.79 -10.77
CA ALA A 87 -4.98 -8.69 -11.46
C ALA A 87 -4.32 -7.73 -10.49
N ILE A 88 -5.02 -7.29 -9.44
CA ILE A 88 -4.46 -6.40 -8.43
C ILE A 88 -3.26 -7.05 -7.71
N ASN A 89 -3.34 -8.34 -7.38
CA ASN A 89 -2.22 -9.07 -6.77
C ASN A 89 -1.05 -9.33 -7.74
N SER A 90 -1.26 -9.17 -9.05
CA SER A 90 -0.25 -9.41 -10.09
C SER A 90 0.28 -8.14 -10.74
N MET A 91 -0.37 -6.99 -10.52
CA MET A 91 -0.12 -5.77 -11.29
C MET A 91 1.32 -5.30 -11.17
N PHE A 92 1.90 -5.34 -9.98
CA PHE A 92 3.32 -5.03 -9.79
C PHE A 92 4.24 -5.90 -10.66
N LYS A 93 3.97 -7.21 -10.73
CA LYS A 93 4.72 -8.16 -11.57
C LYS A 93 4.53 -7.83 -13.06
N TRP A 94 3.33 -7.42 -13.46
CA TRP A 94 3.05 -7.01 -14.84
C TRP A 94 3.77 -5.71 -15.23
N TYR A 95 3.86 -4.72 -14.34
CA TYR A 95 4.68 -3.53 -14.59
C TYR A 95 6.17 -3.86 -14.63
N ARG A 96 6.64 -4.72 -13.73
CA ARG A 96 8.05 -5.15 -13.67
C ARG A 96 8.52 -5.92 -14.90
N GLN A 97 7.65 -6.72 -15.51
CA GLN A 97 7.97 -7.54 -16.69
C GLN A 97 7.71 -6.83 -18.03
N ALA A 98 7.08 -5.65 -18.02
CA ALA A 98 6.87 -4.87 -19.22
C ALA A 98 8.21 -4.43 -19.83
N GLY A 99 8.29 -4.43 -21.16
CA GLY A 99 9.49 -3.94 -21.85
C GLY A 99 9.64 -2.42 -21.76
N ILE A 100 8.51 -1.70 -21.67
CA ILE A 100 8.46 -0.26 -21.40
C ILE A 100 7.14 0.09 -20.72
N CYS A 101 7.20 0.99 -19.75
CA CYS A 101 6.03 1.65 -19.17
C CYS A 101 5.86 3.05 -19.79
N LEU A 102 4.73 3.27 -20.45
CA LEU A 102 4.36 4.55 -21.03
C LEU A 102 3.52 5.32 -19.99
N ALA A 103 4.13 6.28 -19.31
CA ALA A 103 3.46 7.12 -18.33
C ALA A 103 2.79 8.31 -19.04
N TYR A 104 1.48 8.23 -19.26
CA TYR A 104 0.70 9.29 -19.90
C TYR A 104 0.22 10.33 -18.88
N LEU A 105 0.76 11.55 -18.99
CA LEU A 105 0.46 12.68 -18.11
C LEU A 105 -0.52 13.62 -18.83
N ALA A 106 -1.82 13.35 -18.64
CA ALA A 106 -2.90 14.08 -19.31
C ALA A 106 -2.99 15.57 -18.93
N ASP A 107 -2.36 15.98 -17.84
CA ASP A 107 -2.35 17.33 -17.28
C ASP A 107 -1.04 18.09 -17.54
N VAL A 108 -0.16 17.55 -18.38
CA VAL A 108 1.10 18.19 -18.78
C VAL A 108 1.06 18.54 -20.26
N SER A 109 1.34 19.81 -20.56
CA SER A 109 1.39 20.30 -21.94
C SER A 109 2.62 19.76 -22.69
N PRO A 110 2.56 19.63 -24.01
CA PRO A 110 3.74 19.28 -24.81
C PRO A 110 4.80 20.36 -24.69
N THR A 111 6.05 19.98 -24.43
CA THR A 111 7.15 20.93 -24.24
C THR A 111 8.15 20.81 -25.38
N THR A 112 8.51 21.93 -26.01
CA THR A 112 9.57 22.01 -27.03
C THR A 112 10.96 22.26 -26.45
N THR A 113 11.04 22.61 -25.17
CA THR A 113 12.26 22.94 -24.43
C THR A 113 12.92 21.70 -23.84
N ALA A 114 14.25 21.61 -23.97
CA ALA A 114 15.05 20.48 -23.46
C ALA A 114 15.15 20.41 -21.91
N ALA A 115 14.51 21.32 -21.18
CA ALA A 115 14.64 21.49 -19.73
C ALA A 115 13.31 21.23 -19.01
N ILE A 116 12.74 20.05 -19.24
CA ILE A 116 11.46 19.66 -18.63
C ILE A 116 11.55 19.47 -17.11
N ASP A 117 12.76 19.30 -16.58
CA ASP A 117 13.05 19.32 -15.14
C ASP A 117 12.71 20.65 -14.46
N LEU A 118 12.70 21.74 -15.23
CA LEU A 118 12.34 23.06 -14.75
C LEU A 118 10.85 23.37 -14.95
N GLU A 119 10.09 22.49 -15.61
CA GLU A 119 8.67 22.72 -15.91
C GLU A 119 7.79 22.45 -14.68
N PRO A 120 7.14 23.48 -14.12
CA PRO A 120 6.30 23.31 -12.93
C PRO A 120 5.09 22.40 -13.17
N GLU A 121 4.61 22.30 -14.41
CA GLU A 121 3.48 21.42 -14.78
C GLU A 121 3.84 19.95 -14.58
N PHE A 122 5.06 19.54 -14.98
CA PHE A 122 5.52 18.17 -14.80
C PHE A 122 5.58 17.81 -13.31
N ALA A 123 6.28 18.61 -12.50
CA ALA A 123 6.44 18.34 -11.07
C ALA A 123 5.12 18.36 -10.28
N LYS A 124 4.09 19.06 -10.79
CA LYS A 124 2.75 19.15 -10.17
C LYS A 124 1.73 18.22 -10.82
N SER A 125 2.15 17.34 -11.74
CA SER A 125 1.22 16.41 -12.37
C SER A 125 0.57 15.52 -11.31
N LYS A 126 -0.75 15.37 -11.43
CA LYS A 126 -1.54 14.46 -10.60
C LYS A 126 -1.02 13.03 -10.66
N TRP A 127 -0.28 12.67 -11.71
CA TRP A 127 0.33 11.35 -11.83
C TRP A 127 1.24 11.02 -10.64
N PHE A 128 1.97 11.99 -10.08
CA PHE A 128 2.81 11.76 -8.89
C PHE A 128 2.03 11.62 -7.58
N GLU A 129 0.77 12.07 -7.56
CA GLU A 129 -0.11 12.03 -6.39
C GLU A 129 -0.97 10.77 -6.33
N ARG A 130 -1.07 9.96 -7.40
CA ARG A 130 -1.94 8.77 -7.41
C ARG A 130 -1.27 7.57 -6.74
N GLY A 131 -2.01 6.86 -5.87
CA GLY A 131 -1.49 5.67 -5.16
C GLY A 131 -0.93 4.59 -6.09
N TRP A 132 -1.72 4.17 -7.09
CA TRP A 132 -1.33 3.10 -8.01
C TRP A 132 -0.13 3.44 -8.87
N THR A 133 0.04 4.70 -9.29
CA THR A 133 1.17 5.12 -10.14
C THR A 133 2.52 5.01 -9.43
N LEU A 134 2.56 4.80 -8.11
CA LEU A 134 3.80 4.52 -7.38
C LEU A 134 4.45 3.23 -7.87
N GLN A 135 3.69 2.14 -7.90
CA GLN A 135 4.21 0.88 -8.43
C GLN A 135 4.47 0.94 -9.93
N GLU A 136 3.70 1.76 -10.67
CA GLU A 136 3.86 1.94 -12.11
C GLU A 136 5.13 2.73 -12.46
N LEU A 137 5.65 3.53 -11.51
CA LEU A 137 6.94 4.22 -11.61
C LEU A 137 8.13 3.30 -11.28
N ILE A 138 8.02 2.56 -10.17
CA ILE A 138 9.16 1.91 -9.53
C ILE A 138 9.36 0.46 -9.99
N ALA A 139 8.29 -0.23 -10.39
CA ALA A 139 8.38 -1.63 -10.81
C ALA A 139 9.03 -1.82 -12.19
N PRO A 140 8.69 -1.05 -13.24
CA PRO A 140 9.31 -1.20 -14.56
C PRO A 140 10.75 -0.72 -14.56
N LEU A 141 11.62 -1.34 -15.35
CA LEU A 141 12.98 -0.81 -15.57
C LEU A 141 12.93 0.48 -16.39
N GLU A 142 12.20 0.46 -17.50
CA GLU A 142 12.05 1.58 -18.43
C GLU A 142 10.68 2.27 -18.25
N VAL A 143 10.71 3.59 -18.08
CA VAL A 143 9.50 4.43 -18.05
C VAL A 143 9.72 5.64 -18.95
N GLU A 144 8.82 5.87 -19.89
CA GLU A 144 8.77 7.06 -20.74
C GLU A 144 7.53 7.88 -20.40
N SER A 145 7.74 9.13 -20.00
CA SER A 145 6.67 10.09 -19.76
C SER A 145 6.21 10.70 -21.09
N LEU A 146 4.89 10.74 -21.28
CA LEU A 146 4.22 11.29 -22.45
C LEU A 146 3.31 12.44 -22.04
N ALA A 147 3.26 13.49 -22.86
CA ALA A 147 2.41 14.65 -22.64
C ALA A 147 0.95 14.35 -22.97
N SER A 148 0.08 15.34 -22.74
CA SER A 148 -1.34 15.30 -23.13
C SER A 148 -1.60 15.06 -24.62
N ASP A 149 -0.64 15.34 -25.52
CA ASP A 149 -0.72 15.04 -26.96
C ASP A 149 0.03 13.75 -27.37
N TRP A 150 0.50 12.96 -26.41
CA TRP A 150 1.31 11.75 -26.60
C TRP A 150 2.74 11.98 -27.11
N SER A 151 3.21 13.23 -27.16
CA SER A 151 4.62 13.52 -27.40
C SER A 151 5.50 13.06 -26.24
N LYS A 152 6.73 12.64 -26.55
CA LYS A 152 7.72 12.25 -25.53
C LYS A 152 8.13 13.49 -24.74
N LEU A 153 8.00 13.39 -23.42
CA LEU A 153 8.47 14.38 -22.46
C LEU A 153 9.89 14.05 -21.99
N THR A 154 10.06 12.86 -21.41
CA THR A 154 11.32 12.40 -20.81
C THR A 154 11.27 10.90 -20.57
N SER A 155 12.41 10.29 -20.23
CA SER A 155 12.50 8.99 -19.58
C SER A 155 12.81 9.11 -18.08
N LYS A 156 12.56 8.02 -17.35
CA LYS A 156 12.92 7.90 -15.93
C LYS A 156 14.42 8.00 -15.68
N THR A 157 15.23 7.51 -16.60
CA THR A 157 16.70 7.58 -16.50
C THR A 157 17.20 9.02 -16.73
N GLU A 158 16.66 9.73 -17.72
CA GLU A 158 17.02 11.12 -18.03
C GLU A 158 16.73 12.08 -16.86
N LEU A 159 15.65 11.88 -16.10
CA LEU A 159 15.24 12.75 -14.98
C LEU A 159 15.26 12.10 -13.61
N CYS A 160 16.13 11.14 -13.39
CA CYS A 160 16.18 10.41 -12.13
C CYS A 160 16.32 11.33 -10.90
N SER A 161 17.15 12.38 -10.97
CA SER A 161 17.32 13.35 -9.88
C SER A 161 16.04 14.15 -9.60
N THR A 162 15.36 14.62 -10.66
CA THR A 162 14.10 15.38 -10.53
C THR A 162 12.98 14.49 -9.99
N LEU A 163 12.90 13.24 -10.47
CA LEU A 163 11.95 12.25 -9.95
C LEU A 163 12.21 11.94 -8.48
N ALA A 164 13.47 11.83 -8.06
CA ALA A 164 13.83 11.63 -6.66
C ALA A 164 13.37 12.81 -5.78
N LEU A 165 13.50 14.05 -6.25
CA LEU A 165 13.00 15.24 -5.56
C LEU A 165 11.47 15.27 -5.46
N ILE A 166 10.76 14.96 -6.54
CA ILE A 166 9.29 14.97 -6.58
C ILE A 166 8.71 13.88 -5.68
N THR A 167 9.27 12.67 -5.74
CA THR A 167 8.69 11.47 -5.13
C THR A 167 9.25 11.13 -3.76
N GLY A 168 10.42 11.67 -3.41
CA GLY A 168 11.17 11.27 -2.22
C GLY A 168 11.84 9.89 -2.32
N ILE A 169 11.80 9.25 -3.50
CA ILE A 169 12.40 7.93 -3.73
C ILE A 169 13.87 8.13 -4.09
N PRO A 170 14.83 7.49 -3.39
CA PRO A 170 16.24 7.59 -3.75
C PRO A 170 16.50 7.10 -5.18
N SER A 171 17.38 7.80 -5.90
CA SER A 171 17.68 7.54 -7.31
C SER A 171 18.04 6.09 -7.61
N GLU A 172 18.76 5.43 -6.72
CA GLU A 172 19.12 4.02 -6.84
C GLU A 172 17.90 3.08 -6.96
N PHE A 173 16.81 3.33 -6.24
CA PHE A 173 15.58 2.52 -6.35
C PHE A 173 14.80 2.86 -7.63
N LEU A 174 14.83 4.13 -8.08
CA LEU A 174 14.25 4.50 -9.38
C LEU A 174 14.99 3.81 -10.54
N LEU A 175 16.30 3.60 -10.40
CA LEU A 175 17.17 2.93 -11.37
C LEU A 175 17.23 1.40 -11.21
N GLY A 176 16.38 0.81 -10.36
CA GLY A 176 16.19 -0.63 -10.29
C GLY A 176 16.94 -1.38 -9.18
N LYS A 177 17.45 -0.67 -8.14
CA LYS A 177 17.89 -1.32 -6.91
C LYS A 177 16.75 -2.14 -6.29
N GLN A 178 17.07 -3.26 -5.65
CA GLN A 178 16.06 -4.14 -5.07
C GLN A 178 15.30 -3.43 -3.95
N LEU A 179 13.97 -3.39 -4.03
CA LEU A 179 13.15 -2.68 -3.05
C LEU A 179 13.29 -3.23 -1.62
N GLY A 180 13.63 -4.51 -1.47
CA GLY A 180 13.88 -5.14 -0.18
C GLY A 180 15.13 -4.62 0.55
N GLU A 181 16.02 -3.89 -0.14
CA GLU A 181 17.16 -3.21 0.49
C GLU A 181 16.77 -1.86 1.13
N ALA A 182 15.54 -1.37 0.87
CA ALA A 182 14.97 -0.25 1.59
C ALA A 182 14.17 -0.73 2.81
N SER A 183 14.39 -0.04 3.93
CA SER A 183 13.58 -0.25 5.13
C SER A 183 12.08 -0.07 4.82
N VAL A 184 11.24 -0.72 5.61
CA VAL A 184 9.78 -0.60 5.55
C VAL A 184 9.36 0.86 5.71
N ALA A 185 9.99 1.61 6.62
CA ALA A 185 9.68 3.02 6.82
C ALA A 185 10.00 3.86 5.59
N MET A 186 11.15 3.61 4.94
CA MET A 186 11.52 4.28 3.70
C MET A 186 10.52 3.94 2.59
N ARG A 187 10.17 2.66 2.41
CA ARG A 187 9.17 2.26 1.41
C ARG A 187 7.79 2.87 1.66
N MET A 188 7.35 2.94 2.92
CA MET A 188 6.11 3.62 3.30
C MET A 188 6.14 5.11 2.96
N SER A 189 7.30 5.76 3.14
CA SER A 189 7.46 7.19 2.83
C SER A 189 7.18 7.52 1.36
N TRP A 190 7.44 6.59 0.43
CA TRP A 190 7.16 6.78 -1.01
C TRP A 190 5.67 6.94 -1.34
N ALA A 191 4.79 6.49 -0.43
CA ALA A 191 3.35 6.65 -0.53
C ALA A 191 2.78 7.80 0.31
N SER A 192 3.61 8.55 1.04
CA SER A 192 3.12 9.52 2.05
C SER A 192 2.34 10.70 1.48
N ASN A 193 2.57 11.04 0.20
CA ASN A 193 1.88 12.11 -0.52
C ASN A 193 0.82 11.60 -1.50
N ARG A 194 0.53 10.29 -1.47
CA ARG A 194 -0.31 9.66 -2.47
C ARG A 194 -1.74 9.50 -2.00
N ILE A 195 -2.67 9.64 -2.94
CA ILE A 195 -4.11 9.67 -2.75
C ILE A 195 -4.75 8.61 -3.64
N THR A 196 -5.78 7.95 -3.12
CA THR A 196 -6.55 6.95 -3.84
C THR A 196 -8.02 7.34 -3.93
N THR A 197 -8.70 6.90 -4.99
CA THR A 197 -10.15 7.15 -5.15
C THR A 197 -10.96 6.24 -4.24
N LYS A 198 -10.58 4.96 -4.14
CA LYS A 198 -11.11 4.07 -3.10
C LYS A 198 -10.19 4.13 -1.91
N ALA A 199 -10.76 4.35 -0.73
CA ALA A 199 -10.01 4.51 0.50
C ALA A 199 -9.10 3.30 0.79
N GLU A 200 -9.57 2.07 0.55
CA GLU A 200 -8.77 0.86 0.79
C GLU A 200 -7.60 0.67 -0.18
N ASP A 201 -7.62 1.32 -1.35
CA ASP A 201 -6.53 1.18 -2.33
C ASP A 201 -5.21 1.76 -1.81
N ILE A 202 -5.21 2.62 -0.77
CA ILE A 202 -3.97 3.12 -0.15
C ILE A 202 -3.10 1.96 0.36
N ALA A 203 -3.74 0.87 0.77
CA ALA A 203 -3.08 -0.35 1.22
C ALA A 203 -2.78 -1.28 0.04
N TYR A 204 -3.74 -1.46 -0.87
CA TYR A 204 -3.59 -2.41 -1.97
C TYR A 204 -2.53 -1.98 -3.00
N CYS A 205 -2.34 -0.68 -3.23
CA CYS A 205 -1.30 -0.18 -4.13
C CYS A 205 0.13 -0.39 -3.59
N LEU A 206 0.27 -0.71 -2.30
CA LEU A 206 1.55 -0.98 -1.65
C LEU A 206 1.93 -2.46 -1.62
N MET A 207 1.01 -3.39 -1.91
CA MET A 207 1.27 -4.83 -1.83
C MET A 207 2.49 -5.25 -2.64
N GLY A 208 2.62 -4.76 -3.88
CA GLY A 208 3.76 -5.06 -4.74
C GLY A 208 5.09 -4.47 -4.26
N ILE A 209 5.07 -3.33 -3.58
CA ILE A 209 6.25 -2.67 -3.00
C ILE A 209 6.83 -3.50 -1.84
N PHE A 210 5.96 -4.21 -1.13
CA PHE A 210 6.32 -5.10 -0.02
C PHE A 210 6.40 -6.58 -0.38
N ASP A 211 6.13 -6.94 -1.65
CA ASP A 211 6.00 -8.33 -2.14
C ASP A 211 5.00 -9.17 -1.31
N LEU A 212 3.84 -8.57 -1.01
CA LEU A 212 2.78 -9.17 -0.21
C LEU A 212 1.56 -9.56 -1.03
N HIS A 213 0.82 -10.52 -0.48
CA HIS A 213 -0.48 -10.94 -1.00
C HIS A 213 -1.53 -10.86 0.09
N MET A 214 -2.62 -10.13 -0.14
CA MET A 214 -3.75 -10.07 0.80
C MET A 214 -5.10 -9.98 0.09
N PRO A 215 -6.18 -10.57 0.66
CA PRO A 215 -7.51 -10.47 0.09
C PRO A 215 -8.05 -9.03 0.04
N LEU A 216 -8.64 -8.67 -1.10
CA LEU A 216 -9.28 -7.37 -1.31
C LEU A 216 -10.64 -7.33 -0.60
N LEU A 217 -10.77 -6.45 0.39
CA LEU A 217 -12.00 -6.25 1.15
C LEU A 217 -12.43 -4.78 1.06
N TYR A 218 -13.14 -4.43 -0.02
CA TYR A 218 -13.74 -3.10 -0.18
C TYR A 218 -14.95 -2.90 0.76
N GLY A 219 -15.18 -1.66 1.19
CA GLY A 219 -16.24 -1.28 2.14
C GLY A 219 -15.86 -1.51 3.60
N LYS A 220 -14.56 -1.62 3.90
CA LYS A 220 -14.01 -1.79 5.25
C LYS A 220 -13.31 -0.53 5.79
N GLY A 221 -13.10 0.47 4.93
CA GLY A 221 -12.45 1.72 5.25
C GLY A 221 -10.92 1.65 5.18
N GLU A 222 -10.31 2.81 4.96
CA GLU A 222 -8.86 3.00 4.80
C GLU A 222 -8.07 2.39 5.95
N GLY A 223 -8.37 2.83 7.18
CA GLY A 223 -7.59 2.44 8.36
C GLY A 223 -7.60 0.94 8.63
N ARG A 224 -8.67 0.22 8.25
CA ARG A 224 -8.72 -1.23 8.37
C ARG A 224 -7.85 -1.90 7.31
N ALA A 225 -7.89 -1.42 6.07
CA ALA A 225 -7.07 -1.95 4.99
C ALA A 225 -5.57 -1.72 5.27
N PHE A 226 -5.20 -0.50 5.67
CA PHE A 226 -3.82 -0.15 5.97
C PHE A 226 -3.26 -0.85 7.23
N ARG A 227 -4.10 -1.06 8.25
CA ARG A 227 -3.74 -1.91 9.40
C ARG A 227 -3.44 -3.35 8.97
N ARG A 228 -4.27 -3.93 8.09
CA ARG A 228 -4.04 -5.30 7.58
C ARG A 228 -2.72 -5.37 6.83
N LEU A 229 -2.42 -4.39 5.97
CA LEU A 229 -1.13 -4.31 5.28
C LEU A 229 0.03 -4.33 6.28
N GLN A 230 0.02 -3.48 7.32
CA GLN A 230 1.08 -3.48 8.33
C GLN A 230 1.18 -4.80 9.11
N GLN A 231 0.06 -5.48 9.35
CA GLN A 231 0.07 -6.81 9.98
C GLN A 231 0.74 -7.86 9.08
N GLU A 232 0.44 -7.88 7.78
CA GLU A 232 1.13 -8.76 6.84
C GLU A 232 2.62 -8.44 6.73
N ILE A 233 2.99 -7.14 6.71
CA ILE A 233 4.40 -6.72 6.76
C ILE A 233 5.09 -7.26 8.02
N ILE A 234 4.49 -7.12 9.19
CA ILE A 234 5.08 -7.62 10.45
C ILE A 234 5.22 -9.14 10.46
N ASN A 235 4.30 -9.85 9.80
CA ASN A 235 4.34 -11.32 9.74
C ASN A 235 5.43 -11.84 8.80
N GLU A 236 5.71 -11.14 7.70
CA GLU A 236 6.65 -11.56 6.66
C GLU A 236 8.03 -10.91 6.78
N LEU A 237 8.12 -9.68 7.31
CA LEU A 237 9.34 -8.87 7.32
C LEU A 237 9.85 -8.54 8.72
N ASP A 238 11.14 -8.77 8.88
CA ASP A 238 11.97 -8.59 10.06
C ASP A 238 12.27 -7.15 10.53
N ASP A 239 11.48 -6.15 10.15
CA ASP A 239 11.93 -4.74 10.12
C ASP A 239 11.21 -3.84 11.14
N HIS A 240 11.95 -3.40 12.17
CA HIS A 240 11.44 -2.51 13.22
C HIS A 240 11.16 -1.07 12.76
N SER A 241 11.62 -0.67 11.58
CA SER A 241 11.34 0.64 11.00
C SER A 241 9.86 0.85 10.72
N ILE A 242 9.04 -0.21 10.62
CA ILE A 242 7.57 -0.08 10.55
C ILE A 242 6.98 0.71 11.74
N PHE A 243 7.67 0.77 12.88
CA PHE A 243 7.26 1.55 14.04
C PHE A 243 7.84 2.97 14.06
N ALA A 244 8.78 3.29 13.16
CA ALA A 244 9.47 4.58 13.03
C ALA A 244 8.67 5.61 12.21
N TRP A 245 7.41 5.79 12.57
CA TRP A 245 6.53 6.84 12.02
C TRP A 245 6.31 7.98 13.03
N THR A 246 5.95 9.16 12.55
CA THR A 246 5.56 10.31 13.37
C THR A 246 4.23 10.88 12.90
N ALA A 247 3.54 11.61 13.76
CA ALA A 247 2.35 12.34 13.33
C ALA A 247 2.12 13.60 14.17
N ASN A 248 1.52 14.61 13.54
CA ASN A 248 1.21 15.87 14.19
C ASN A 248 -0.17 15.80 14.86
N ASP A 249 -0.28 16.35 16.07
CA ASP A 249 -1.55 16.39 16.84
C ASP A 249 -2.70 17.10 16.11
N ALA A 250 -2.40 17.96 15.13
CA ALA A 250 -3.38 18.61 14.28
C ALA A 250 -4.16 17.62 13.39
N GLN A 251 -3.61 16.44 13.15
CA GLN A 251 -4.21 15.35 12.37
C GLN A 251 -5.00 14.37 13.25
N TRP A 252 -5.23 14.67 14.54
CA TRP A 252 -5.93 13.79 15.48
C TRP A 252 -7.35 14.32 15.81
N PRO A 253 -8.40 13.48 15.94
CA PRO A 253 -9.72 13.91 16.37
C PRO A 253 -9.64 14.65 17.74
N PRO A 254 -10.28 15.82 17.91
CA PRO A 254 -10.01 16.77 18.98
C PRO A 254 -10.43 16.35 20.42
N HIS A 255 -10.62 15.08 20.73
CA HIS A 255 -11.27 14.64 21.98
C HIS A 255 -10.36 14.10 23.10
N ALA A 256 -9.03 14.09 22.95
CA ALA A 256 -8.12 13.58 23.99
C ALA A 256 -7.29 14.68 24.67
N SER A 257 -7.33 14.73 26.00
CA SER A 257 -6.47 15.57 26.85
C SER A 257 -4.97 15.29 26.59
N ALA A 258 -4.16 16.33 26.46
CA ALA A 258 -2.74 16.26 26.05
C ALA A 258 -1.88 15.26 26.86
N ASP A 259 -2.14 15.08 28.16
CA ASP A 259 -1.31 14.21 29.03
C ASP A 259 -1.62 12.70 28.93
N LEU A 260 -2.70 12.32 28.24
CA LEU A 260 -3.21 10.95 28.14
C LEU A 260 -3.34 10.42 26.71
N ARG A 261 -2.81 11.12 25.70
CA ARG A 261 -2.91 10.70 24.29
C ARG A 261 -2.16 9.38 24.07
N THR A 262 -2.91 8.30 24.06
CA THR A 262 -2.41 6.97 23.69
C THR A 262 -2.75 6.74 22.23
N VAL A 263 -1.77 6.37 21.43
CA VAL A 263 -1.98 6.03 20.02
C VAL A 263 -1.70 4.56 19.79
N SER A 264 -2.18 4.06 18.65
CA SER A 264 -1.79 2.74 18.18
C SER A 264 -0.28 2.69 17.96
N VAL A 265 0.31 1.49 18.05
CA VAL A 265 1.71 1.30 17.64
C VAL A 265 1.86 1.32 16.12
N LEU A 266 0.80 0.90 15.41
CA LEU A 266 0.70 0.92 13.96
C LEU A 266 0.27 2.30 13.48
N ALA A 267 0.81 2.73 12.35
CA ALA A 267 0.40 3.97 11.69
C ALA A 267 -1.04 3.84 11.15
N TRP A 268 -1.74 4.96 10.97
CA TRP A 268 -3.07 4.94 10.34
C TRP A 268 -3.04 5.19 8.84
N SER A 269 -1.96 5.80 8.32
CA SER A 269 -1.76 6.13 6.91
C SER A 269 -0.27 6.14 6.57
N PRO A 270 0.13 5.92 5.29
CA PRO A 270 1.50 6.17 4.83
C PRO A 270 1.99 7.59 5.10
N GLU A 271 1.09 8.57 5.25
CA GLU A 271 1.46 9.95 5.59
C GLU A 271 2.30 10.05 6.89
N CYS A 272 2.07 9.15 7.85
CA CYS A 272 2.86 9.11 9.09
C CYS A 272 4.35 8.81 8.85
N PHE A 273 4.72 8.33 7.66
CA PHE A 273 6.10 8.03 7.27
C PHE A 273 6.71 9.13 6.37
N ARG A 274 6.06 10.30 6.22
CA ARG A 274 6.54 11.42 5.39
C ARG A 274 7.99 11.83 5.70
N GLN A 275 8.42 11.69 6.94
CA GLN A 275 9.77 12.04 7.40
C GLN A 275 10.71 10.82 7.53
N SER A 276 10.27 9.65 7.07
CA SER A 276 10.98 8.38 7.24
C SER A 276 11.79 7.95 6.00
N ASN A 277 11.95 8.85 5.02
CA ASN A 277 12.64 8.57 3.75
C ASN A 277 14.16 8.33 3.90
N LEU A 278 14.73 8.62 5.07
CA LEU A 278 16.14 8.36 5.43
C LEU A 278 16.27 7.42 6.63
N VAL A 279 15.21 6.67 6.97
CA VAL A 279 15.26 5.63 7.99
C VAL A 279 15.78 4.37 7.33
N VAL A 280 16.76 3.74 7.96
CA VAL A 280 17.39 2.52 7.48
C VAL A 280 17.43 1.47 8.58
N GLU A 281 17.39 0.21 8.18
CA GLU A 281 17.57 -0.92 9.10
C GLU A 281 18.98 -0.86 9.71
N ALA A 282 19.10 -1.26 10.96
CA ALA A 282 20.37 -1.30 11.64
C ALA A 282 20.50 -2.63 12.37
N GLU A 283 21.71 -3.17 12.39
CA GLU A 283 21.96 -4.42 13.11
C GLU A 283 21.57 -4.27 14.59
N PRO A 284 20.96 -5.31 15.18
CA PRO A 284 20.59 -5.29 16.58
C PRO A 284 21.80 -5.02 17.46
N PRO A 285 21.68 -4.13 18.47
CA PRO A 285 22.81 -3.72 19.30
C PRO A 285 23.44 -4.89 20.10
N PHE A 286 22.71 -5.98 20.29
CA PHE A 286 23.13 -7.12 21.11
C PHE A 286 23.09 -8.41 20.30
N LEU A 287 24.25 -8.86 19.80
CA LEU A 287 24.35 -10.10 19.02
C LEU A 287 24.54 -11.36 19.90
N ASP A 288 25.18 -11.24 21.07
CA ASP A 288 25.57 -12.40 21.89
C ASP A 288 24.39 -13.22 22.47
N ARG A 289 23.22 -12.59 22.66
CA ARG A 289 21.96 -13.31 23.01
C ARG A 289 21.10 -13.64 21.80
N TYR A 290 21.41 -13.04 20.66
CA TYR A 290 20.84 -13.35 19.36
C TYR A 290 21.23 -14.76 18.91
N VAL A 291 22.52 -15.11 19.08
CA VAL A 291 23.08 -16.44 18.79
C VAL A 291 22.62 -17.50 19.83
N ALA A 292 22.22 -17.09 21.03
CA ALA A 292 21.73 -17.98 22.09
C ALA A 292 20.24 -18.39 21.96
N GLY A 293 19.56 -18.05 20.85
CA GLY A 293 18.26 -18.62 20.50
C GLY A 293 17.03 -17.91 21.07
N ILE A 294 17.12 -16.65 21.48
CA ILE A 294 15.96 -15.88 21.94
C ILE A 294 15.76 -14.64 21.06
N ARG A 295 15.29 -14.86 19.83
CA ARG A 295 14.43 -13.86 19.20
C ARG A 295 13.02 -14.39 19.23
N ALA A 296 12.21 -13.84 20.13
CA ALA A 296 10.79 -14.05 20.01
C ALA A 296 10.31 -13.29 18.78
N PRO A 297 9.62 -13.94 17.84
CA PRO A 297 9.14 -13.26 16.65
C PRO A 297 8.23 -12.11 17.07
N THR A 298 8.34 -10.99 16.36
CA THR A 298 7.36 -9.92 16.46
C THR A 298 6.02 -10.49 16.00
N ALA A 299 5.04 -10.56 16.89
CA ALA A 299 3.78 -11.25 16.62
C ALA A 299 2.58 -10.38 17.00
N PHE A 300 1.64 -10.23 16.09
CA PHE A 300 0.40 -9.51 16.34
C PHE A 300 -0.75 -10.49 16.65
N ASN A 301 -1.42 -10.33 17.80
CA ASN A 301 -2.60 -11.13 18.14
C ASN A 301 -3.71 -10.29 18.78
N ASN A 302 -4.76 -10.96 19.29
CA ASN A 302 -5.89 -10.29 19.93
C ASN A 302 -5.54 -9.48 21.19
N LYS A 303 -4.35 -9.69 21.78
CA LYS A 303 -3.83 -8.89 22.91
C LYS A 303 -2.96 -7.71 22.48
N GLY A 304 -2.64 -7.59 21.19
CA GLY A 304 -1.78 -6.55 20.65
C GLY A 304 -0.50 -7.11 20.05
N LEU A 305 0.50 -6.24 19.93
CA LEU A 305 1.82 -6.56 19.40
C LEU A 305 2.70 -7.12 20.51
N HIS A 306 3.29 -8.29 20.30
CA HIS A 306 4.27 -8.90 21.18
C HIS A 306 5.64 -8.81 20.53
N MET A 307 6.61 -8.22 21.22
CA MET A 307 7.97 -8.11 20.73
C MET A 307 8.96 -8.10 21.89
N ALA A 308 10.23 -8.40 21.59
CA ALA A 308 11.32 -8.38 22.56
C ALA A 308 12.32 -7.30 22.16
N LEU A 309 12.37 -6.21 22.93
CA LEU A 309 13.22 -5.06 22.64
C LEU A 309 13.88 -4.51 23.91
N PRO A 310 14.98 -3.73 23.77
CA PRO A 310 15.54 -2.99 24.88
C PRO A 310 14.58 -1.91 25.38
N ILE A 311 14.33 -1.85 26.69
CA ILE A 311 13.49 -0.82 27.33
C ILE A 311 14.31 0.00 28.31
N ILE A 312 14.19 1.32 28.21
CA ILE A 312 14.80 2.26 29.13
C ILE A 312 13.69 3.00 29.88
N SER A 313 13.65 2.84 31.20
CA SER A 313 12.70 3.58 32.04
C SER A 313 13.10 5.06 32.13
N LYS A 314 12.12 5.95 31.94
CA LYS A 314 12.29 7.40 32.04
C LYS A 314 11.50 8.01 33.20
N GLY A 315 10.97 7.17 34.11
CA GLY A 315 10.13 7.57 35.24
C GLY A 315 8.66 7.76 34.87
N ASN A 316 7.79 7.92 35.87
CA ASN A 316 6.34 8.14 35.69
C ASN A 316 5.65 7.11 34.77
N ARG A 317 6.07 5.84 34.84
CA ARG A 317 5.61 4.74 33.96
C ARG A 317 5.86 4.98 32.46
N ARG A 318 6.67 5.99 32.10
CA ARG A 318 7.13 6.21 30.73
C ARG A 318 8.42 5.46 30.49
N VAL A 319 8.49 4.86 29.32
CA VAL A 319 9.66 4.12 28.86
C VAL A 319 9.92 4.46 27.40
N VAL A 320 11.17 4.30 26.97
CA VAL A 320 11.51 4.28 25.54
C VAL A 320 11.95 2.88 25.17
N THR A 321 11.49 2.39 24.01
CA THR A 321 11.95 1.13 23.45
C THR A 321 12.80 1.40 22.22
N VAL A 322 13.96 0.76 22.14
CA VAL A 322 14.93 0.93 21.05
C VAL A 322 14.49 0.09 19.86
N LEU A 323 14.50 0.67 18.66
CA LEU A 323 14.22 -0.02 17.40
C LEU A 323 15.54 -0.40 16.72
N ASP A 324 15.53 -1.48 15.95
CA ASP A 324 16.67 -1.92 15.12
C ASP A 324 16.69 -1.16 13.78
N CYS A 325 16.60 0.17 13.88
CA CYS A 325 16.67 1.09 12.76
C CYS A 325 17.23 2.44 13.23
N GLY A 326 17.81 3.21 12.32
CA GLY A 326 18.46 4.46 12.63
C GLY A 326 18.46 5.46 11.48
N PRO A 327 19.04 6.64 11.69
CA PRO A 327 19.24 7.62 10.63
C PRO A 327 20.30 7.11 9.66
N HIS A 328 20.04 7.32 8.36
CA HIS A 328 21.00 7.00 7.32
C HIS A 328 22.36 7.69 7.53
N GLY A 329 23.45 6.94 7.33
CA GLY A 329 24.83 7.37 7.54
C GLY A 329 25.29 7.37 9.00
N LYS A 330 24.44 6.93 9.94
CA LYS A 330 24.72 6.84 11.38
C LYS A 330 24.19 5.54 11.99
N GLU A 331 24.02 4.52 11.15
CA GLU A 331 23.43 3.23 11.50
C GLU A 331 24.25 2.49 12.57
N ASP A 332 25.52 2.82 12.75
CA ASP A 332 26.40 2.23 13.76
C ASP A 332 26.57 3.12 15.01
N GLU A 333 25.97 4.32 15.02
CA GLU A 333 26.16 5.31 16.09
C GLU A 333 24.85 5.62 16.82
N GLU A 334 23.74 5.61 16.11
CA GLU A 334 22.44 6.08 16.58
C GLU A 334 21.35 5.04 16.31
N ARG A 335 20.35 4.96 17.20
CA ARG A 335 19.14 4.16 17.02
C ARG A 335 17.92 5.04 17.26
N PHE A 336 16.86 4.80 16.49
CA PHE A 336 15.56 5.35 16.80
C PHE A 336 14.92 4.59 17.97
N ALA A 337 14.13 5.31 18.74
CA ALA A 337 13.34 4.76 19.83
C ALA A 337 11.95 5.41 19.86
N ILE A 338 10.96 4.63 20.29
CA ILE A 338 9.59 5.11 20.46
C ILE A 338 9.22 5.17 21.94
N TRP A 339 8.41 6.17 22.27
CA TRP A 339 7.90 6.37 23.62
C TRP A 339 6.69 5.49 23.89
N LEU A 340 6.73 4.79 25.01
CA LEU A 340 5.66 3.95 25.51
C LEU A 340 5.31 4.32 26.95
N ARG A 341 4.08 4.04 27.36
CA ARG A 341 3.62 4.14 28.75
C ARG A 341 3.16 2.79 29.26
N ASP A 342 3.66 2.37 30.40
CA ASP A 342 3.20 1.17 31.10
C ASP A 342 1.82 1.43 31.72
N VAL A 343 0.83 0.70 31.23
CA VAL A 343 -0.57 0.77 31.70
C VAL A 343 -0.93 -0.36 32.63
N SER A 344 0.02 -1.26 32.92
CA SER A 344 -0.18 -2.38 33.82
C SER A 344 0.14 -2.02 35.27
N VAL A 345 -0.37 -2.85 36.19
CA VAL A 345 -0.01 -2.76 37.62
C VAL A 345 1.33 -3.47 37.89
N ASN A 346 1.66 -4.49 37.10
CA ASN A 346 2.76 -5.43 37.35
C ASN A 346 3.90 -5.36 36.30
N GLY A 347 3.86 -4.42 35.38
CA GLY A 347 4.77 -4.38 34.21
C GLY A 347 4.23 -5.15 32.99
N GLY A 348 4.73 -4.79 31.80
CA GLY A 348 4.62 -5.64 30.60
C GLY A 348 3.52 -5.27 29.59
N ARG A 349 2.57 -4.39 29.93
CA ARG A 349 1.58 -3.88 28.95
C ARG A 349 1.77 -2.40 28.71
N TYR A 350 1.98 -2.06 27.45
CA TYR A 350 2.38 -0.73 27.02
C TYR A 350 1.41 -0.17 25.99
N VAL A 351 1.37 1.15 25.90
CA VAL A 351 0.68 1.91 24.84
C VAL A 351 1.64 2.96 24.30
N ARG A 352 1.58 3.24 23.00
CA ARG A 352 2.43 4.26 22.38
C ARG A 352 1.97 5.66 22.81
N VAL A 353 2.94 6.52 23.12
CA VAL A 353 2.74 7.92 23.50
C VAL A 353 3.77 8.79 22.79
N ASP A 354 3.66 10.12 22.90
CA ASP A 354 4.63 11.10 22.38
C ASP A 354 5.06 10.85 20.92
N HIS A 355 4.09 10.56 20.04
CA HIS A 355 4.30 10.14 18.65
C HIS A 355 4.69 11.28 17.68
N GLN A 356 4.85 12.50 18.17
CA GLN A 356 5.20 13.69 17.38
C GLN A 356 6.65 13.68 16.88
N LYS A 357 7.53 12.94 17.57
CA LYS A 357 8.93 12.79 17.21
C LYS A 357 9.43 11.40 17.54
N LEU A 358 10.40 10.92 16.78
CA LEU A 358 11.21 9.78 17.17
C LEU A 358 12.29 10.26 18.14
N GLU A 359 12.54 9.46 19.18
CA GLU A 359 13.71 9.67 20.03
C GLU A 359 14.93 9.07 19.33
N THR A 360 16.08 9.72 19.43
CA THR A 360 17.35 9.20 18.92
C THR A 360 18.27 8.94 20.11
N LEU A 361 18.79 7.72 20.20
CA LEU A 361 19.68 7.30 21.28
C LEU A 361 21.03 6.88 20.71
N LYS A 362 22.11 7.19 21.42
CA LYS A 362 23.45 6.73 21.04
C LYS A 362 23.61 5.25 21.34
N LEU A 363 24.21 4.51 20.40
CA LEU A 363 24.47 3.10 20.55
C LEU A 363 25.31 2.80 21.80
N ALA A 364 26.30 3.64 22.12
CA ALA A 364 27.10 3.51 23.34
C ALA A 364 26.27 3.53 24.63
N GLU A 365 25.24 4.39 24.70
CA GLU A 365 24.33 4.46 25.85
C GLU A 365 23.49 3.19 25.95
N ILE A 366 23.00 2.70 24.82
CA ILE A 366 22.24 1.44 24.73
C ILE A 366 23.12 0.26 25.19
N MET A 367 24.37 0.19 24.73
CA MET A 367 25.31 -0.89 25.06
C MET A 367 25.61 -0.99 26.56
N SER A 368 25.59 0.16 27.25
CA SER A 368 25.82 0.27 28.69
C SER A 368 24.65 -0.18 29.57
N LEU A 369 23.48 -0.49 28.98
CA LEU A 369 22.29 -0.88 29.74
C LEU A 369 22.51 -2.18 30.55
N PRO A 370 21.85 -2.34 31.70
CA PRO A 370 21.90 -3.59 32.47
C PRO A 370 21.24 -4.73 31.69
N SER A 371 21.72 -5.98 31.87
CA SER A 371 21.28 -7.14 31.06
C SER A 371 19.77 -7.39 31.06
N ARG A 372 19.03 -6.99 32.11
CA ARG A 372 17.57 -7.10 32.19
C ARG A 372 16.84 -6.09 31.29
N ALA A 373 17.43 -4.92 31.06
CA ALA A 373 16.87 -3.88 30.19
C ALA A 373 17.16 -4.12 28.70
N LYS A 374 18.16 -4.97 28.38
CA LYS A 374 18.57 -5.28 27.00
C LYS A 374 17.52 -6.09 26.23
N TYR A 375 16.74 -6.92 26.91
CA TYR A 375 15.68 -7.74 26.31
C TYR A 375 14.49 -7.83 27.24
N SER A 376 13.46 -7.03 26.95
CA SER A 376 12.20 -7.07 27.67
C SER A 376 11.08 -7.47 26.72
N TYR A 377 10.31 -8.48 27.14
CA TYR A 377 9.09 -8.87 26.44
C TYR A 377 8.01 -7.85 26.74
N ILE A 378 7.47 -7.24 25.68
CA ILE A 378 6.41 -6.26 25.79
C ILE A 378 5.19 -6.67 24.99
N THR A 379 4.03 -6.38 25.56
CA THR A 379 2.78 -6.36 24.82
C THR A 379 2.37 -4.90 24.61
N ILE A 380 2.40 -4.41 23.37
CA ILE A 380 1.85 -3.10 23.04
C ILE A 380 0.38 -3.28 22.66
N THR A 381 -0.49 -2.79 23.54
CA THR A 381 -1.95 -2.90 23.41
C THR A 381 -2.52 -1.72 22.66
N ARG A 382 -3.79 -1.85 22.23
CA ARG A 382 -4.53 -0.76 21.60
C ARG A 382 -4.67 0.44 22.54
N GLY A 383 -4.49 1.65 22.01
CA GLY A 383 -4.80 2.89 22.72
C GLY A 383 -6.30 2.96 23.07
N LYS A 384 -6.69 3.74 24.08
CA LYS A 384 -8.11 3.92 24.44
C LYS A 384 -8.88 4.74 23.39
N ASP A 385 -8.16 5.53 22.60
CA ASP A 385 -8.70 6.43 21.57
C ASP A 385 -8.73 5.77 20.16
N GLU A 386 -8.63 4.44 20.10
CA GLU A 386 -8.55 3.64 18.87
C GLU A 386 -9.89 3.36 18.16
N ASP A 387 -10.89 4.25 18.26
CA ASP A 387 -12.10 4.12 17.44
C ASP A 387 -11.78 4.54 15.98
N PHE A 388 -11.26 3.58 15.21
CA PHE A 388 -10.95 3.70 13.77
C PHE A 388 -12.17 3.94 12.87
N THR A 389 -13.35 4.11 13.44
CA THR A 389 -14.57 4.49 12.70
C THR A 389 -14.66 5.99 12.43
N ASN A 390 -13.76 6.78 13.04
CA ASN A 390 -13.71 8.24 12.91
C ASN A 390 -12.26 8.70 12.68
N LEU A 391 -11.52 8.02 11.78
CA LEU A 391 -10.21 8.55 11.37
C LEU A 391 -10.42 9.79 10.50
N PRO A 392 -9.51 10.78 10.54
CA PRO A 392 -9.50 11.89 9.59
C PRO A 392 -9.17 11.35 8.20
N GLY A 393 -10.20 10.92 7.50
CA GLY A 393 -10.15 10.14 6.25
C GLY A 393 -11.50 9.50 5.92
N ASP A 394 -12.36 9.27 6.93
CA ASP A 394 -13.77 8.88 6.74
C ASP A 394 -14.67 10.07 6.34
N VAL A 395 -14.09 11.23 6.00
CA VAL A 395 -14.83 12.33 5.37
C VAL A 395 -15.23 11.86 3.97
N PRO A 396 -16.52 11.88 3.61
CA PRO A 396 -16.93 11.52 2.26
C PRO A 396 -16.18 12.39 1.26
N VAL A 397 -15.39 11.75 0.39
CA VAL A 397 -14.93 12.34 -0.86
C VAL A 397 -16.17 12.96 -1.52
N PRO A 398 -16.15 14.24 -1.95
CA PRO A 398 -17.32 14.83 -2.60
C PRO A 398 -17.80 13.88 -3.69
N GLU A 399 -19.10 13.57 -3.67
CA GLU A 399 -19.74 12.77 -4.70
C GLU A 399 -19.43 13.43 -6.05
N VAL A 400 -18.47 12.86 -6.78
CA VAL A 400 -18.38 13.08 -8.21
C VAL A 400 -19.66 12.44 -8.73
N GLU A 401 -20.55 13.26 -9.29
CA GLU A 401 -21.84 12.86 -9.83
C GLU A 401 -21.72 11.50 -10.52
N GLY A 402 -22.56 10.56 -10.08
CA GLY A 402 -22.49 9.16 -10.46
C GLY A 402 -22.36 8.98 -11.97
N ILE A 403 -21.25 8.40 -12.39
CA ILE A 403 -21.05 7.92 -13.75
C ILE A 403 -22.13 6.84 -14.01
N PRO A 404 -22.99 6.98 -15.03
CA PRO A 404 -24.01 5.98 -15.31
C PRO A 404 -23.33 4.68 -15.73
N GLY A 405 -23.42 3.63 -14.91
CA GLY A 405 -22.88 2.30 -15.24
C GLY A 405 -22.32 1.50 -14.07
N GLN A 406 -22.06 2.10 -12.91
CA GLN A 406 -21.68 1.33 -11.73
C GLN A 406 -22.92 0.83 -10.98
N LEU A 407 -23.12 -0.49 -11.02
CA LEU A 407 -24.03 -1.20 -10.11
C LEU A 407 -23.58 -0.92 -8.67
N ASN A 408 -24.34 -0.08 -7.99
CA ASN A 408 -24.13 0.29 -6.59
C ASN A 408 -24.55 -0.90 -5.70
N ILE A 409 -23.58 -1.70 -5.25
CA ILE A 409 -23.81 -2.94 -4.48
C ILE A 409 -24.22 -2.64 -3.02
N SER A 410 -24.32 -1.37 -2.63
CA SER A 410 -24.78 -0.98 -1.28
C SER A 410 -26.30 -1.14 -1.07
N ASN A 411 -27.11 -1.31 -2.12
CA ASN A 411 -28.57 -1.32 -2.03
C ASN A 411 -29.25 -2.71 -2.03
N VAL A 412 -28.50 -3.82 -2.03
CA VAL A 412 -29.09 -5.18 -2.07
C VAL A 412 -29.46 -5.73 -0.68
N TRP A 413 -29.01 -5.11 0.42
CA TRP A 413 -29.19 -5.65 1.78
C TRP A 413 -30.30 -5.04 2.64
N LEU A 414 -31.29 -4.33 2.06
CA LEU A 414 -32.37 -3.72 2.87
C LEU A 414 -33.81 -3.82 2.34
N LYS A 415 -34.10 -4.65 1.33
CA LYS A 415 -35.49 -4.86 0.87
C LYS A 415 -35.84 -6.31 0.53
N ARG A 416 -35.80 -7.20 1.52
CA ARG A 416 -36.69 -8.39 1.56
C ARG A 416 -37.02 -8.73 3.01
N GLY A 417 -38.30 -8.61 3.39
CA GLY A 417 -38.80 -9.27 4.61
C GLY A 417 -39.74 -8.50 5.53
N LYS A 418 -40.60 -7.58 5.05
CA LYS A 418 -41.85 -7.25 5.77
C LYS A 418 -43.04 -7.60 4.89
N SER A 419 -43.51 -8.85 5.03
CA SER A 419 -44.87 -9.23 4.65
C SER A 419 -45.50 -9.94 5.85
N THR A 420 -46.59 -9.34 6.31
CA THR A 420 -47.46 -9.80 7.38
C THR A 420 -48.34 -10.95 6.88
N ARG A 421 -48.42 -12.07 7.61
CA ARG A 421 -49.72 -12.71 7.87
C ARG A 421 -49.70 -13.75 9.00
N LYS A 422 -50.77 -13.66 9.78
CA LYS A 422 -51.19 -14.37 10.98
C LYS A 422 -51.20 -15.91 10.83
N GLY A 423 -50.62 -16.57 11.85
CA GLY A 423 -51.24 -17.61 12.68
C GLY A 423 -51.87 -18.86 12.05
N LYS A 424 -51.31 -20.04 12.38
CA LYS A 424 -52.07 -21.19 12.89
C LYS A 424 -51.14 -22.20 13.60
N LYS A 425 -51.65 -22.75 14.71
CA LYS A 425 -51.01 -23.69 15.63
C LYS A 425 -50.87 -25.10 15.05
N SER A 426 -49.82 -25.80 15.50
CA SER A 426 -49.85 -27.12 16.16
C SER A 426 -49.09 -28.30 15.52
N LYS A 427 -48.37 -28.99 16.43
CA LYS A 427 -48.04 -30.43 16.53
C LYS A 427 -46.77 -31.02 15.86
N LYS A 428 -45.85 -31.36 16.78
CA LYS A 428 -45.18 -32.67 17.04
C LYS A 428 -44.23 -33.31 16.00
N ARG A 429 -43.03 -33.60 16.53
CA ARG A 429 -42.12 -34.77 16.35
C ARG A 429 -41.57 -35.04 14.93
N ALA A 430 -40.25 -34.98 14.76
CA ALA A 430 -39.30 -36.10 14.94
C ALA A 430 -37.93 -35.73 14.35
N SER A 431 -36.86 -36.10 15.06
CA SER A 431 -35.47 -36.11 14.56
C SER A 431 -35.31 -37.11 13.41
N PRO A 432 -34.28 -36.98 12.54
CA PRO A 432 -33.17 -37.91 12.70
C PRO A 432 -31.76 -37.39 12.32
N ASN A 433 -30.79 -37.86 13.10
CA ASN A 433 -29.47 -38.41 12.72
C ASN A 433 -28.61 -37.69 11.67
N PHE A 434 -27.55 -37.05 12.17
CA PHE A 434 -26.31 -36.82 11.45
C PHE A 434 -25.56 -38.14 11.26
N VAL A 435 -25.26 -38.49 10.00
CA VAL A 435 -24.32 -39.56 9.65
C VAL A 435 -23.02 -38.88 9.19
N ALA A 436 -21.93 -39.23 9.86
CA ALA A 436 -20.57 -38.85 9.51
C ALA A 436 -20.08 -39.64 8.28
N CYS A 437 -19.41 -38.97 7.35
CA CYS A 437 -18.57 -39.62 6.34
C CYS A 437 -17.09 -39.39 6.68
N PRO A 438 -16.25 -40.44 6.67
CA PRO A 438 -14.83 -40.35 6.97
C PRO A 438 -13.99 -39.99 5.73
N LEU A 439 -12.82 -39.40 6.01
CA LEU A 439 -11.68 -39.20 5.11
C LEU A 439 -11.18 -40.53 4.52
N PRO A 440 -10.43 -40.47 3.40
CA PRO A 440 -9.31 -41.39 3.21
C PRO A 440 -7.98 -40.65 3.02
N GLU A 441 -6.96 -41.23 3.67
CA GLU A 441 -5.54 -40.92 3.58
C GLU A 441 -4.91 -41.44 2.27
N SER A 442 -3.83 -40.76 1.87
CA SER A 442 -2.61 -41.25 1.18
C SER A 442 -2.69 -41.97 -0.17
N CYS A 443 -2.17 -41.32 -1.21
CA CYS A 443 -0.85 -41.62 -1.82
C CYS A 443 -0.28 -40.36 -2.46
#